data_AF-A0A7S0JJU0-F1
#
_entry.id   AF-A0A7S0JJU0-F1
#
_cell.length_a   1.000
_cell.length_b   1.000
_cell.length_c   1.000
_cell.angle_alpha   90.00
_cell.angle_beta   90.00
_cell.angle_gamma   90.00
#
_symmetry.space_group_name_H-M   'P 1'
#
loop_
_entity.id
_entity.type
_entity.pdbx_description
1 polymer ?
#
loop_
_entity_poly.entity_id
_entity_poly.type
_entity_poly.pdbx_seq_one_letter_code
_entity_poly.pdbx_strand_id
1 'polypeptide(L)'
;HGQNPSKACVRACRSAIEFNSLPSMRQLVPGGYEAMKLHVQIGVPSAYVSHVDVEQVSRVFPYGNVVVDVEPGGLLADSGVALEAMGDKNSDMIIAVACVTVGYDRRTETDSPHSPRSGKE
;
A
#
# COMPACT_ATOMS: atom_id res chain seq x y z
N HIS A 1 -0.64 -19.88 -7.48
CA HIS A 1 -0.13 -21.22 -7.17
C HIS A 1 0.51 -21.21 -5.80
N GLY A 2 0.05 -22.11 -4.94
CA GLY A 2 0.47 -22.28 -3.53
C GLY A 2 -0.30 -21.49 -2.48
N GLN A 3 -1.52 -21.03 -2.80
CA GLN A 3 -2.49 -20.48 -1.82
C GLN A 3 -1.86 -19.51 -0.81
N ASN A 4 -1.03 -18.61 -1.33
CA ASN A 4 -0.29 -17.66 -0.52
C ASN A 4 -0.97 -16.29 -0.66
N PRO A 5 -1.80 -15.87 0.32
CA PRO A 5 -2.50 -14.60 0.24
C PRO A 5 -1.54 -13.41 0.31
N SER A 6 -0.43 -13.51 1.05
CA SER A 6 0.60 -12.46 1.09
C SER A 6 1.20 -12.21 -0.29
N LYS A 7 1.48 -13.27 -1.07
CA LYS A 7 1.95 -13.15 -2.46
C LYS A 7 0.91 -12.48 -3.37
N ALA A 8 -0.37 -12.77 -3.18
CA ALA A 8 -1.44 -12.09 -3.92
C ALA A 8 -1.49 -10.59 -3.56
N CYS A 9 -1.42 -10.26 -2.26
CA CYS A 9 -1.41 -8.89 -1.77
C CYS A 9 -0.19 -8.10 -2.27
N VAL A 10 1.02 -8.67 -2.20
CA VAL A 10 2.25 -8.06 -2.73
C VAL A 10 2.12 -7.72 -4.21
N ARG A 11 1.53 -8.63 -5.00
CA ARG A 11 1.28 -8.40 -6.43
C ARG A 11 0.27 -7.29 -6.66
N ALA A 12 -0.82 -7.26 -5.89
CA ALA A 12 -1.82 -6.21 -5.97
C ALA A 12 -1.22 -4.83 -5.64
N CYS A 13 -0.46 -4.72 -4.55
CA CYS A 13 0.22 -3.49 -4.17
C CYS A 13 1.24 -3.04 -5.21
N ARG A 14 2.05 -3.95 -5.75
CA ARG A 14 3.00 -3.63 -6.82
C ARG A 14 2.27 -3.12 -8.05
N SER A 15 1.22 -3.82 -8.48
CA SER A 15 0.39 -3.40 -9.62
C SER A 15 -0.23 -2.02 -9.44
N ALA A 16 -0.60 -1.65 -8.20
CA ALA A 16 -1.18 -0.34 -7.90
C ALA A 16 -0.17 0.82 -8.07
N ILE A 17 1.13 0.58 -7.86
CA ILE A 17 2.16 1.63 -7.91
C ILE A 17 3.05 1.57 -9.15
N GLU A 18 3.19 0.42 -9.81
CA GLU A 18 4.19 0.18 -10.87
C GLU A 18 4.01 1.08 -12.10
N PHE A 19 2.80 1.54 -12.38
CA PHE A 19 2.49 2.41 -13.52
C PHE A 19 2.25 3.88 -13.13
N ASN A 20 2.46 4.23 -11.86
CA ASN A 20 2.28 5.58 -11.35
C ASN A 20 3.64 6.17 -10.95
N SER A 21 3.91 7.41 -11.37
CA SER A 21 5.10 8.15 -10.97
C SER A 21 4.69 9.46 -10.32
N LEU A 22 5.22 9.71 -9.13
CA LEU A 22 4.93 10.90 -8.32
C LEU A 22 6.18 11.77 -8.10
N PRO A 23 6.87 12.24 -9.17
CA PRO A 23 8.18 12.88 -9.08
C PRO A 23 8.15 14.21 -8.30
N SER A 24 7.01 14.91 -8.31
CA SER A 24 6.82 16.22 -7.67
C SER A 24 6.60 16.14 -6.16
N MET A 25 6.49 14.94 -5.57
CA MET A 25 6.19 14.80 -4.14
C MET A 25 7.26 15.37 -3.22
N ARG A 26 8.54 15.41 -3.65
CA ARG A 26 9.59 16.11 -2.90
C ARG A 26 9.33 17.60 -2.72
N GLN A 27 8.61 18.22 -3.66
CA GLN A 27 8.31 19.65 -3.63
C GLN A 27 6.97 19.93 -2.96
N LEU A 28 6.02 18.99 -3.07
CA LEU A 28 4.65 19.13 -2.55
C LEU A 28 4.53 18.76 -1.06
N VAL A 29 5.34 17.82 -0.59
CA VAL A 29 5.31 17.34 0.80
C VAL A 29 6.42 18.02 1.61
N PRO A 30 6.10 18.76 2.68
CA PRO A 30 7.10 19.21 3.64
C PRO A 30 7.84 18.01 4.24
N GLY A 31 9.17 17.93 4.07
CA GLY A 31 9.97 16.76 4.45
C GLY A 31 10.12 15.70 3.35
N GLY A 32 9.58 15.95 2.15
CA GLY A 32 9.77 15.13 0.96
C GLY A 32 9.16 13.73 1.06
N TYR A 33 9.79 12.75 0.39
CA TYR A 33 9.26 11.37 0.33
C TYR A 33 9.19 10.66 1.69
N GLU A 34 10.06 11.00 2.64
CA GLU A 34 10.09 10.37 3.96
C GLU A 34 8.93 10.83 4.86
N ALA A 35 8.45 12.06 4.64
CA ALA A 35 7.29 12.60 5.35
C ALA A 35 5.95 12.17 4.73
N MET A 36 5.99 11.44 3.61
CA MET A 36 4.81 10.89 2.96
C MET A 36 4.18 9.84 3.87
N LYS A 37 2.85 9.83 3.96
CA LYS A 37 2.06 8.80 4.63
C LYS A 37 1.33 8.00 3.56
N LEU A 38 1.47 6.69 3.61
CA LEU A 38 0.77 5.77 2.74
C LEU A 38 -0.22 4.98 3.56
N HIS A 39 -1.47 5.00 3.14
CA HIS A 39 -2.50 4.12 3.66
C HIS A 39 -2.86 3.10 2.59
N VAL A 40 -2.65 1.83 2.90
CA VAL A 40 -2.78 0.71 1.97
C VAL A 40 -3.92 -0.16 2.45
N GLN A 41 -5.05 -0.09 1.76
CA GLN A 41 -6.21 -0.94 2.05
C GLN A 41 -6.21 -2.13 1.10
N ILE A 42 -6.34 -3.33 1.64
CA ILE A 42 -6.25 -4.56 0.86
C ILE A 42 -7.46 -5.45 1.13
N GLY A 43 -8.24 -5.68 0.08
CA GLY A 43 -9.32 -6.65 0.08
C GLY A 43 -8.80 -8.02 -0.34
N VAL A 44 -8.96 -9.02 0.54
CA VAL A 44 -8.59 -10.42 0.29
C VAL A 44 -9.74 -11.33 0.75
N PRO A 45 -9.96 -12.53 0.16
CA PRO A 45 -11.05 -13.39 0.59
C PRO A 45 -11.02 -13.66 2.08
N SER A 46 -12.20 -13.65 2.72
CA SER A 46 -12.38 -13.67 4.17
C SER A 46 -11.58 -14.77 4.88
N ALA A 47 -11.53 -15.98 4.30
CA ALA A 47 -10.78 -17.13 4.83
C ALA A 47 -9.27 -16.89 4.94
N TYR A 48 -8.73 -15.91 4.21
CA TYR A 48 -7.31 -15.64 4.08
C TYR A 48 -6.85 -14.32 4.71
N VAL A 49 -7.77 -13.50 5.24
CA VAL A 49 -7.44 -12.18 5.85
C VAL A 49 -6.38 -12.32 6.95
N SER A 50 -6.57 -13.24 7.90
CA SER A 50 -5.64 -13.48 9.01
C SER A 50 -4.33 -14.15 8.60
N HIS A 51 -4.20 -14.57 7.34
CA HIS A 51 -3.02 -15.27 6.82
C HIS A 51 -2.10 -14.35 6.01
N VAL A 52 -2.45 -13.05 5.89
CA VAL A 52 -1.64 -12.06 5.18
C VAL A 52 -0.49 -11.60 6.08
N ASP A 53 0.73 -11.69 5.54
CA ASP A 53 1.93 -11.11 6.14
C ASP A 53 2.01 -9.63 5.78
N VAL A 54 1.60 -8.79 6.74
CA VAL A 54 1.53 -7.34 6.59
C VAL A 54 2.94 -6.71 6.46
N GLU A 55 3.95 -7.28 7.09
CA GLU A 55 5.33 -6.79 6.96
C GLU A 55 5.86 -7.02 5.56
N GLN A 56 5.60 -8.21 5.00
CA GLN A 56 5.98 -8.53 3.62
C GLN A 56 5.34 -7.57 2.62
N VAL A 57 4.05 -7.25 2.81
CA VAL A 57 3.32 -6.31 1.96
C VAL A 57 3.87 -4.89 2.09
N SER A 58 4.19 -4.45 3.30
CA SER A 58 4.72 -3.10 3.56
C SER A 58 6.06 -2.85 2.85
N ARG A 59 6.88 -3.89 2.68
CA ARG A 59 8.17 -3.81 1.94
C ARG A 59 8.05 -3.54 0.44
N VAL A 60 6.83 -3.60 -0.12
CA VAL A 60 6.59 -3.23 -1.53
C VAL A 60 6.80 -1.74 -1.77
N PHE A 61 6.60 -0.91 -0.76
CA PHE A 61 6.66 0.54 -0.88
C PHE A 61 8.07 1.03 -0.53
N PRO A 62 8.76 1.74 -1.45
CA PRO A 62 10.15 2.14 -1.24
C PRO A 62 10.33 3.33 -0.30
N TYR A 63 9.28 4.13 -0.06
CA TYR A 63 9.35 5.37 0.72
C TYR A 63 8.06 5.61 1.52
N GLY A 64 8.17 6.46 2.54
CA GLY A 64 7.07 6.95 3.34
C GLY A 64 6.66 6.02 4.49
N ASN A 65 5.79 6.54 5.35
CA ASN A 65 5.25 5.83 6.50
C ASN A 65 4.03 5.03 6.06
N VAL A 66 4.19 3.71 5.98
CA VAL A 66 3.17 2.79 5.45
C VAL A 66 2.33 2.24 6.59
N VAL A 67 1.01 2.40 6.46
CA VAL A 67 0.00 1.70 7.27
C VAL A 67 -0.79 0.80 6.34
N VAL A 68 -0.89 -0.48 6.68
CA VAL A 68 -1.58 -1.48 5.87
C VAL A 68 -2.77 -2.02 6.67
N ASP A 69 -3.96 -1.92 6.08
CA ASP A 69 -5.18 -2.53 6.58
C ASP A 69 -5.62 -3.63 5.63
N VAL A 70 -5.85 -4.82 6.18
CA VAL A 70 -6.31 -5.99 5.43
C VAL A 70 -7.74 -6.30 5.88
N GLU A 71 -8.65 -6.36 4.92
CA GLU A 71 -10.08 -6.59 5.18
C GLU A 71 -10.67 -7.66 4.24
N PRO A 72 -11.82 -8.25 4.62
CA PRO A 72 -12.54 -9.15 3.73
C PRO A 72 -12.93 -8.46 2.41
N GLY A 73 -12.55 -9.06 1.29
CA GLY A 73 -12.83 -8.56 -0.06
C GLY A 73 -12.25 -9.45 -1.14
N GLY A 74 -11.81 -8.87 -2.25
CA GLY A 74 -11.15 -9.60 -3.34
C GLY A 74 -12.04 -10.68 -3.99
N LEU A 75 -11.42 -11.75 -4.48
CA LEU A 75 -12.14 -12.89 -5.06
C LEU A 75 -11.40 -14.21 -4.76
N LEU A 76 -12.15 -15.21 -4.31
CA LEU A 76 -11.70 -16.60 -4.25
C LEU A 76 -12.32 -17.34 -5.43
N ALA A 77 -11.51 -17.66 -6.43
CA ALA A 77 -11.93 -18.41 -7.60
C ALA A 77 -11.43 -19.85 -7.51
N ASP A 78 -12.12 -20.77 -8.21
CA ASP A 78 -11.68 -22.15 -8.35
C ASP A 78 -10.98 -22.32 -9.71
N SER A 79 -9.75 -22.84 -9.70
CA SER A 79 -9.01 -23.16 -10.93
C SER A 79 -9.49 -24.46 -11.58
N GLY A 80 -10.28 -25.28 -10.87
CA GLY A 80 -10.75 -26.59 -11.31
C GLY A 80 -9.66 -27.68 -11.37
N VAL A 81 -8.39 -27.32 -11.17
CA VAL A 81 -7.24 -28.24 -11.15
C VAL A 81 -6.21 -27.74 -10.14
N ALA A 82 -5.81 -28.61 -9.20
CA ALA A 82 -4.67 -28.39 -8.32
C ALA A 82 -3.43 -29.06 -8.94
N LEU A 83 -2.38 -28.28 -9.20
CA LEU A 83 -1.12 -28.79 -9.72
C LEU A 83 -0.09 -28.85 -8.59
N GLU A 84 0.01 -30.00 -7.91
CA GLU A 84 0.98 -30.20 -6.81
C GLU A 84 2.42 -29.91 -7.24
N ALA A 85 2.77 -30.24 -8.49
CA ALA A 85 4.09 -29.96 -9.07
C ALA A 85 4.42 -28.45 -9.15
N MET A 86 3.40 -27.58 -9.11
CA MET A 86 3.55 -26.12 -9.06
C MET A 86 3.36 -25.55 -7.65
N GLY A 87 3.26 -26.41 -6.64
CA GLY A 87 3.13 -26.07 -5.23
C GLY A 87 1.71 -25.78 -4.77
N ASP A 88 0.68 -26.15 -5.55
CA ASP A 88 -0.72 -26.00 -5.14
C ASP A 88 -1.09 -26.99 -4.02
N LYS A 89 -1.78 -26.49 -3.00
CA LYS A 89 -2.37 -27.25 -1.90
C LYS A 89 -3.84 -27.60 -2.15
N ASN A 90 -4.51 -26.81 -2.97
CA ASN A 90 -5.89 -26.99 -3.42
C ASN A 90 -6.10 -26.24 -4.75
N SER A 91 -7.33 -26.17 -5.24
CA SER A 91 -7.69 -25.45 -6.47
C SER A 91 -8.06 -23.97 -6.26
N ASP A 92 -7.79 -23.41 -5.06
CA ASP A 92 -8.10 -22.01 -4.78
C ASP A 92 -7.14 -21.07 -5.53
N MET A 93 -7.73 -20.12 -6.25
CA MET A 93 -7.08 -18.92 -6.77
C MET A 93 -7.49 -17.70 -5.97
N ILE A 94 -6.52 -17.13 -5.26
CA ILE A 94 -6.70 -15.95 -4.43
C ILE A 94 -6.43 -14.70 -5.26
N ILE A 95 -7.44 -13.83 -5.37
CA ILE A 95 -7.32 -12.51 -5.98
C ILE A 95 -7.46 -11.48 -4.87
N ALA A 96 -6.44 -10.64 -4.72
CA ALA A 96 -6.43 -9.50 -3.81
C ALA A 96 -6.58 -8.20 -4.61
N VAL A 97 -7.24 -7.21 -4.00
CA VAL A 97 -7.36 -5.85 -4.54
C VAL A 97 -6.68 -4.90 -3.56
N ALA A 98 -5.84 -3.99 -4.06
CA ALA A 98 -5.15 -3.01 -3.23
C ALA A 98 -5.53 -1.58 -3.65
N CYS A 99 -5.84 -0.74 -2.66
CA CYS A 99 -5.98 0.70 -2.80
C CYS A 99 -4.83 1.36 -2.04
N VAL A 100 -4.06 2.22 -2.72
CA VAL A 100 -2.92 2.93 -2.12
C VAL A 100 -3.25 4.41 -2.11
N THR A 101 -3.50 4.94 -0.91
CA THR A 101 -3.77 6.35 -0.67
C THR A 101 -2.49 7.03 -0.19
N VAL A 102 -2.16 8.17 -0.79
CA VAL A 102 -0.97 8.96 -0.45
C VAL A 102 -1.40 10.29 0.16
N GLY A 103 -0.82 10.62 1.31
CA GLY A 103 -1.07 11.88 2.01
C GLY A 103 0.15 12.39 2.77
N TYR A 104 0.00 13.54 3.41
CA TYR A 104 0.96 14.11 4.35
C TYR A 104 0.20 14.90 5.41
N ASP A 105 0.84 15.23 6.52
CA ASP A 105 0.18 15.98 7.59
C ASP A 105 -0.22 17.37 7.11
N ARG A 106 -1.48 17.73 7.37
CA ARG A 106 -1.96 19.09 7.11
C ARG A 106 -1.14 20.04 7.97
N ARG A 107 -0.54 21.07 7.35
CA ARG A 107 0.15 22.14 8.08
C ARG A 107 -0.74 22.63 9.22
N THR A 108 -0.26 22.50 10.46
CA THR A 108 -0.78 23.30 11.56
C THR A 108 -0.32 24.75 11.33
N GLU A 109 -1.16 25.74 11.65
CA GLU A 109 -0.96 27.17 11.33
C GLU A 109 0.35 27.79 11.87
N THR A 110 1.15 27.05 12.64
CA THR A 110 2.37 27.53 13.29
C THR A 110 3.62 27.60 12.39
N ASP A 111 3.55 27.16 11.13
CA ASP A 111 4.73 27.01 10.25
C ASP A 111 4.85 28.11 9.17
N SER A 112 4.45 29.34 9.50
CA SER A 112 4.60 30.51 8.60
C SER A 112 5.95 31.22 8.80
N PRO A 113 6.84 31.31 7.79
CA PRO A 113 8.12 32.01 7.91
C PRO A 113 8.01 33.53 7.64
N HIS A 114 6.85 34.15 7.84
CA HIS A 114 6.70 35.59 7.60
C HIS A 114 7.21 36.39 8.80
N SER A 115 8.52 36.61 8.83
CA SER A 115 9.15 37.65 9.65
C SER A 115 8.61 39.02 9.21
N PRO A 116 8.02 39.84 10.10
CA PRO A 116 7.65 41.20 9.74
C PRO A 116 8.93 42.00 9.48
N ARG A 117 9.11 42.47 8.25
CA ARG A 117 10.14 43.45 7.92
C ARG A 117 9.96 44.65 8.85
N SER A 118 10.99 44.98 9.63
CA SER A 118 11.05 46.22 10.40
C SER A 118 10.91 47.40 9.45
N GLY A 119 9.72 48.01 9.44
CA GLY A 119 9.52 49.33 8.86
C GLY A 119 10.19 50.35 9.77
N LYS A 120 11.21 51.01 9.23
CA LYS A 120 11.67 52.30 9.73
C LYS A 120 10.52 53.30 9.60
N GLU A 121 10.17 53.97 10.67
CA GLU A 121 9.88 55.42 10.71
C GLU A 121 10.37 55.97 12.05
#